data_AF-A0A3A4SE44-F1
#
_entry.id   AF-A0A3A4SE44-F1
#
_cell.length_a   1.000
_cell.length_b   1.000
_cell.length_c   1.000
_cell.angle_alpha   90.00
_cell.angle_beta   90.00
_cell.angle_gamma   90.00
#
_symmetry.space_group_name_H-M   'P 1'
#
loop_
_entity.id
_entity.type
_entity.pdbx_description
1 polymer ?
#
loop_
_entity_poly.entity_id
_entity_poly.type
_entity_poly.pdbx_seq_one_letter_code
_entity_poly.pdbx_strand_id
1 'polypeptide(L)'
;MEATGYCDCGECCGWERGSWKFLKLDFWNKYISSGKNEGRPYSGLTASGTRPNEPYPGLLSVDSLVNPWMIPFRLVFPWLWFSRDGTIAADTRYYPFGTRMYVPGYGYGVIEDRGGAIKGPTRLDLFFDSHSEARVWGRQKVDVEIYR
;
A
#
# COMPACT_ATOMS: atom_id res chain seq x y z
N MET A 1 14.41 -9.99 -1.37
CA MET A 1 13.95 -9.18 -0.21
C MET A 1 12.79 -9.90 0.47
N GLU A 2 12.52 -9.68 1.75
CA GLU A 2 11.31 -10.15 2.43
C GLU A 2 10.22 -9.08 2.32
N ALA A 3 9.15 -9.42 1.62
CA ALA A 3 7.99 -8.57 1.39
C ALA A 3 6.78 -9.07 2.18
N THR A 4 6.13 -8.17 2.90
CA THR A 4 4.82 -8.39 3.54
C THR A 4 3.74 -7.57 2.84
N GLY A 5 2.47 -7.88 3.13
CA GLY A 5 1.32 -7.09 2.69
C GLY A 5 0.67 -6.34 3.85
N TYR A 6 0.23 -5.12 3.60
CA TYR A 6 -0.59 -4.31 4.51
C TYR A 6 -1.70 -3.58 3.76
N CYS A 7 -2.69 -3.06 4.48
CA CYS A 7 -3.80 -2.28 3.92
C CYS A 7 -4.21 -1.17 4.89
N ASP A 8 -5.16 -0.30 4.52
CA ASP A 8 -5.64 0.81 5.38
C ASP A 8 -6.56 0.36 6.54
N CYS A 9 -6.52 -0.92 6.94
CA CYS A 9 -7.33 -1.39 8.07
C CYS A 9 -6.73 -0.96 9.42
N GLY A 10 -7.58 -0.94 10.46
CA GLY A 10 -7.14 -0.55 11.80
C GLY A 10 -6.08 -1.48 12.40
N GLU A 11 -6.08 -2.76 12.03
CA GLU A 11 -5.09 -3.76 12.47
C GLU A 11 -3.70 -3.48 11.88
N CYS A 12 -3.63 -3.16 10.58
CA CYS A 12 -2.37 -2.91 9.87
C CYS A 12 -1.81 -1.51 10.18
N CYS A 13 -2.67 -0.49 10.19
CA CYS A 13 -2.25 0.90 10.32
C CYS A 13 -2.33 1.46 11.74
N GLY A 14 -2.84 0.69 12.71
CA GLY A 14 -2.90 1.11 14.12
C GLY A 14 -3.85 2.27 14.35
N TRP A 15 -5.08 2.18 13.85
CA TRP A 15 -6.14 3.15 14.11
C TRP A 15 -7.44 2.46 14.57
N GLU A 16 -8.25 3.19 15.33
CA GLU A 16 -9.55 2.75 15.83
C GLU A 16 -10.64 3.79 15.56
N ARG A 17 -11.92 3.38 15.61
CA ARG A 17 -13.06 4.29 15.45
C ARG A 17 -13.53 4.83 16.79
N GLY A 18 -13.88 6.11 16.78
CA GLY A 18 -14.39 6.83 17.95
C GLY A 18 -13.32 7.10 19.01
N SER A 19 -13.53 8.13 19.80
CA SER A 19 -12.66 8.52 20.91
C SER A 19 -13.34 8.24 22.25
N TRP A 20 -12.57 7.73 23.22
CA TRP A 20 -13.04 7.60 24.60
C TRP A 20 -13.39 8.94 25.26
N LYS A 21 -12.88 10.06 24.72
CA LYS A 21 -13.29 11.42 25.13
C LYS A 21 -14.79 11.67 24.90
N PHE A 22 -15.38 11.02 23.90
CA PHE A 22 -16.80 11.12 23.57
C PHE A 22 -17.54 9.80 23.82
N LEU A 23 -17.04 8.95 24.72
CA LEU A 23 -17.61 7.63 25.00
C LEU A 23 -17.81 6.78 23.73
N LYS A 24 -16.91 6.93 22.73
CA LYS A 24 -16.96 6.28 21.41
C LYS A 24 -18.21 6.60 20.56
N LEU A 25 -18.96 7.64 20.90
CA LEU A 25 -20.17 8.05 20.16
C LEU A 25 -19.85 8.67 18.78
N ASP A 26 -18.60 9.06 18.53
CA ASP A 26 -18.11 9.63 17.28
C ASP A 26 -17.50 8.56 16.35
N PHE A 27 -18.18 7.42 16.19
CA PHE A 27 -17.69 6.23 15.49
C PHE A 27 -17.36 6.44 13.99
N TRP A 28 -17.78 7.55 13.39
CA TRP A 28 -17.41 7.92 12.02
C TRP A 28 -15.94 8.39 11.91
N ASN A 29 -15.35 8.89 13.01
CA ASN A 29 -13.98 9.39 13.04
C ASN A 29 -12.98 8.27 13.33
N LYS A 30 -11.81 8.32 12.65
CA LYS A 30 -10.67 7.43 12.89
C LYS A 30 -9.63 8.13 13.76
N TYR A 31 -9.08 7.43 14.74
CA TYR A 31 -8.02 7.92 15.63
C TYR A 31 -6.86 6.93 15.72
N ILE A 32 -5.66 7.42 15.92
CA ILE A 32 -4.46 6.58 16.12
C ILE A 32 -4.63 5.81 17.44
N SER A 33 -4.48 4.49 17.39
CA SER A 33 -4.74 3.60 18.53
C SER A 33 -3.55 3.42 19.45
N SER A 34 -2.33 3.72 19.00
CA SER A 34 -1.11 3.49 19.79
C SER A 34 0.06 4.37 19.38
N GLY A 35 1.02 4.52 20.28
CA GLY A 35 2.28 5.23 20.05
C GLY A 35 2.22 6.71 20.40
N LYS A 36 3.21 7.48 19.95
CA LYS A 36 3.40 8.89 20.36
C LYS A 36 2.23 9.82 20.01
N ASN A 37 1.44 9.45 19.01
CA ASN A 37 0.34 10.25 18.49
C ASN A 37 -1.04 9.64 18.83
N GLU A 38 -1.10 8.72 19.80
CA GLU A 38 -2.35 8.09 20.23
C GLU A 38 -3.45 9.13 20.54
N GLY A 39 -4.67 8.84 20.08
CA GLY A 39 -5.84 9.70 20.23
C GLY A 39 -5.93 10.87 19.26
N ARG A 40 -4.90 11.12 18.42
CA ARG A 40 -5.00 12.11 17.32
C ARG A 40 -5.80 11.55 16.15
N PRO A 41 -6.45 12.40 15.33
CA PRO A 41 -7.14 11.96 14.11
C PRO A 41 -6.18 11.25 13.16
N TYR A 42 -6.63 10.14 12.58
CA TYR A 42 -5.87 9.37 11.59
C TYR A 42 -6.20 9.85 10.18
N SER A 43 -5.18 10.20 9.40
CA SER A 43 -5.34 10.78 8.06
C SER A 43 -5.47 9.75 6.94
N GLY A 44 -4.92 8.54 7.11
CA GLY A 44 -4.80 7.54 6.03
C GLY A 44 -3.79 7.90 4.95
N LEU A 45 -2.92 8.89 5.19
CA LEU A 45 -1.85 9.27 4.27
C LEU A 45 -0.57 8.52 4.59
N THR A 46 0.21 8.24 3.55
CA THR A 46 1.55 7.67 3.66
C THR A 46 2.51 8.66 4.35
N ALA A 47 3.68 8.17 4.76
CA ALA A 47 4.72 9.02 5.33
C ALA A 47 5.25 10.12 4.38
N SER A 48 5.07 9.97 3.06
CA SER A 48 5.36 11.01 2.06
C SER A 48 4.20 11.98 1.83
N GLY A 49 3.02 11.72 2.39
CA GLY A 49 1.82 12.55 2.27
C GLY A 49 0.88 12.16 1.11
N THR A 50 1.17 11.07 0.40
CA THR A 50 0.31 10.55 -0.67
C THR A 50 -0.82 9.68 -0.10
N ARG A 51 -1.85 9.41 -0.91
CA ARG A 51 -2.84 8.38 -0.59
C ARG A 51 -2.31 7.03 -1.07
N PRO A 52 -2.25 6.02 -0.20
CA PRO A 52 -1.75 4.71 -0.61
C PRO A 52 -2.67 4.08 -1.66
N ASN A 53 -2.09 3.31 -2.57
CA ASN A 53 -2.86 2.59 -3.58
C ASN A 53 -2.16 1.31 -4.01
N GLU A 54 -2.96 0.34 -4.46
CA GLU A 54 -2.47 -0.87 -5.11
C GLU A 54 -2.03 -0.57 -6.56
N PRO A 55 -1.02 -1.27 -7.12
CA PRO A 55 -0.65 -1.10 -8.51
C PRO A 55 -1.74 -1.65 -9.42
N TYR A 56 -1.93 -1.01 -10.58
CA TYR A 56 -2.71 -1.61 -11.64
C TYR A 56 -1.97 -1.56 -12.98
N PRO A 57 -1.96 -2.68 -13.71
CA PRO A 57 -1.34 -2.74 -15.02
C PRO A 57 -2.22 -1.98 -16.03
N GLY A 58 -1.59 -1.19 -16.91
CA GLY A 58 -2.28 -0.47 -17.97
C GLY A 58 -2.84 -1.40 -19.05
N LEU A 59 -3.47 -0.81 -20.07
CA LEU A 59 -4.11 -1.56 -21.17
C LEU A 59 -3.12 -2.45 -21.95
N LEU A 60 -1.88 -2.00 -22.13
CA LEU A 60 -0.83 -2.76 -22.80
C LEU A 60 0.06 -3.46 -21.77
N SER A 61 -0.45 -4.53 -21.17
CA SER A 61 0.24 -5.28 -20.12
C SER A 61 0.06 -6.79 -20.27
N VAL A 62 0.89 -7.56 -19.58
CA VAL A 62 0.74 -9.03 -19.49
C VAL A 62 -0.63 -9.41 -18.93
N ASP A 63 -1.17 -8.60 -18.03
CA ASP A 63 -2.51 -8.82 -17.49
C ASP A 63 -3.60 -8.74 -18.56
N SER A 64 -3.52 -7.81 -19.52
CA SER A 64 -4.46 -7.76 -20.65
C SER A 64 -4.37 -8.99 -21.56
N LEU A 65 -3.23 -9.70 -21.59
CA LEU A 65 -3.10 -10.97 -22.31
C LEU A 65 -3.72 -12.14 -21.54
N VAL A 66 -3.58 -12.15 -20.21
CA VAL A 66 -4.13 -13.19 -19.33
C VAL A 66 -5.64 -13.03 -19.14
N ASN A 67 -6.12 -11.78 -19.05
CA ASN A 67 -7.50 -11.41 -18.79
C ASN A 67 -8.12 -10.61 -19.95
N PRO A 68 -8.22 -11.17 -21.16
CA PRO A 68 -8.66 -10.44 -22.35
C PRO A 68 -10.11 -9.94 -22.25
N TRP A 69 -10.94 -10.56 -21.43
CA TRP A 69 -12.32 -10.15 -21.17
C TRP A 69 -12.45 -8.76 -20.55
N MET A 70 -11.40 -8.22 -19.93
CA MET A 70 -11.40 -6.86 -19.38
C MET A 70 -11.10 -5.78 -20.43
N ILE A 71 -10.64 -6.16 -21.63
CA ILE A 71 -10.26 -5.19 -22.68
C ILE A 71 -11.44 -4.26 -23.05
N PRO A 72 -12.67 -4.75 -23.31
CA PRO A 72 -13.80 -3.86 -23.59
C PRO A 72 -14.05 -2.85 -22.47
N PHE A 73 -13.96 -3.27 -21.21
CA PHE A 73 -14.14 -2.39 -20.04
C PHE A 73 -13.02 -1.35 -19.94
N ARG A 74 -11.75 -1.75 -20.12
CA ARG A 74 -10.60 -0.83 -20.13
C ARG A 74 -10.70 0.20 -21.24
N LEU A 75 -11.22 -0.16 -22.42
CA LEU A 75 -11.40 0.78 -23.54
C LEU A 75 -12.46 1.87 -23.26
N VAL A 76 -13.49 1.56 -22.46
CA VAL A 76 -14.53 2.53 -22.07
C VAL A 76 -14.01 3.57 -21.09
N PHE A 77 -12.99 3.23 -20.29
CA PHE A 77 -12.49 4.06 -19.19
C PHE A 77 -11.03 4.47 -19.42
N PRO A 78 -10.77 5.64 -20.03
CA PRO A 78 -9.42 6.06 -20.46
C PRO A 78 -8.35 6.08 -19.35
N TRP A 79 -8.76 6.27 -18.09
CA TRP A 79 -7.85 6.24 -16.95
C TRP A 79 -7.27 4.85 -16.64
N LEU A 80 -7.88 3.77 -17.14
CA LEU A 80 -7.35 2.40 -17.05
C LEU A 80 -6.30 2.10 -18.12
N TRP A 81 -6.05 3.02 -19.05
CA TRP A 81 -5.06 2.80 -20.11
C TRP A 81 -3.64 2.92 -19.60
N PHE A 82 -3.42 3.82 -18.65
CA PHE A 82 -2.11 4.12 -18.10
C PHE A 82 -1.87 3.30 -16.84
N SER A 83 -0.72 2.65 -16.72
CA SER A 83 -0.35 1.96 -15.48
C SER A 83 -0.22 2.95 -14.32
N ARG A 84 -0.56 2.50 -13.11
CA ARG A 84 -0.24 3.22 -11.88
C ARG A 84 0.59 2.33 -10.99
N ASP A 85 1.63 2.93 -10.42
CA ASP A 85 2.49 2.26 -9.48
C ASP A 85 1.82 2.16 -8.10
N GLY A 86 2.07 1.06 -7.41
CA GLY A 86 1.61 0.83 -6.05
C GLY A 86 2.43 1.57 -5.00
N THR A 87 1.88 1.70 -3.80
CA THR A 87 2.58 2.24 -2.65
C THR A 87 3.36 1.14 -1.93
N ILE A 88 4.64 1.40 -1.68
CA ILE A 88 5.52 0.50 -0.93
C ILE A 88 6.02 1.23 0.32
N ALA A 89 5.98 0.54 1.46
CA ALA A 89 6.63 0.98 2.69
C ALA A 89 8.01 0.34 2.82
N ALA A 90 9.04 1.16 3.10
CA ALA A 90 10.40 0.68 3.27
C ALA A 90 11.19 1.55 4.27
N ASP A 91 12.41 1.12 4.58
CA ASP A 91 13.35 1.94 5.36
C ASP A 91 14.00 3.01 4.47
N THR A 92 13.59 4.27 4.64
CA THR A 92 14.08 5.38 3.81
C THR A 92 15.55 5.70 3.95
N ARG A 93 16.25 5.12 4.93
CA ARG A 93 17.71 5.22 5.03
C ARG A 93 18.41 4.45 3.90
N TYR A 94 17.77 3.40 3.38
CA TYR A 94 18.27 2.58 2.28
C TYR A 94 17.58 2.91 0.96
N TYR A 95 16.26 3.15 1.00
CA TYR A 95 15.45 3.43 -0.19
C TYR A 95 14.71 4.77 -0.01
N PRO A 96 15.26 5.89 -0.49
CA PRO A 96 14.60 7.19 -0.40
C PRO A 96 13.20 7.18 -1.01
N PHE A 97 12.33 8.07 -0.54
CA PHE A 97 11.01 8.25 -1.14
C PHE A 97 11.14 8.54 -2.65
N GLY A 98 10.24 7.98 -3.44
CA GLY A 98 10.30 8.04 -4.90
C GLY A 98 11.12 6.93 -5.57
N THR A 99 11.86 6.11 -4.81
CA THR A 99 12.53 4.93 -5.37
C THR A 99 11.49 3.99 -5.96
N ARG A 100 11.63 3.64 -7.24
CA ARG A 100 10.69 2.77 -7.95
C ARG A 100 11.21 1.33 -7.93
N MET A 101 10.33 0.37 -7.78
CA MET A 101 10.68 -1.05 -7.71
C MET A 101 9.68 -1.89 -8.50
N TYR A 102 10.14 -2.99 -9.08
CA TYR A 102 9.28 -4.04 -9.58
C TYR A 102 9.33 -5.24 -8.63
N VAL A 103 8.16 -5.63 -8.14
CA VAL A 103 7.99 -6.75 -7.22
C VAL A 103 7.19 -7.84 -7.92
N PRO A 104 7.79 -9.01 -8.21
CA PRO A 104 7.09 -10.10 -8.89
C PRO A 104 5.81 -10.50 -8.16
N GLY A 105 4.70 -10.60 -8.88
CA GLY A 105 3.37 -10.92 -8.34
C GLY A 105 2.59 -9.74 -7.76
N TYR A 106 3.24 -8.59 -7.52
CA TYR A 106 2.58 -7.35 -7.09
C TYR A 106 2.54 -6.33 -8.23
N GLY A 107 3.68 -6.10 -8.90
CA GLY A 107 3.82 -5.14 -9.98
C GLY A 107 4.83 -4.03 -9.67
N TYR A 108 4.70 -2.90 -10.37
CA TYR A 108 5.53 -1.72 -10.11
C TYR A 108 5.01 -0.97 -8.89
N GLY A 109 5.91 -0.53 -8.03
CA GLY A 109 5.57 0.33 -6.89
C GLY A 109 6.65 1.34 -6.59
N VAL A 110 6.29 2.33 -5.78
CA VAL A 110 7.15 3.44 -5.37
C VAL A 110 7.22 3.48 -3.85
N ILE A 111 8.40 3.75 -3.31
CA ILE A 111 8.56 3.99 -1.88
C ILE A 111 7.91 5.32 -1.54
N GLU A 112 6.77 5.26 -0.85
CA GLU A 112 6.02 6.42 -0.40
C GLU A 112 5.72 6.39 1.09
N ASP A 113 5.89 5.23 1.73
CA ASP A 113 5.52 5.02 3.13
C ASP A 113 6.65 4.44 3.98
N ARG A 114 6.48 4.48 5.30
CA ARG A 114 7.43 3.94 6.29
C ARG A 114 6.71 3.29 7.45
N GLY A 115 7.01 2.02 7.68
CA GLY A 115 6.56 1.30 8.88
C GLY A 115 7.55 1.43 10.05
N GLY A 116 7.02 1.42 11.28
CA GLY A 116 7.81 1.29 12.50
C GLY A 116 8.54 -0.06 12.58
N ALA A 117 7.92 -1.13 12.08
CA ALA A 117 8.48 -2.49 12.04
C ALA A 117 9.30 -2.79 10.76
N ILE A 118 9.17 -1.94 9.72
CA ILE A 118 9.85 -2.12 8.43
C ILE A 118 11.21 -1.42 8.50
N LYS A 119 12.26 -2.21 8.75
CA LYS A 119 13.63 -1.73 8.98
C LYS A 119 14.67 -2.55 8.23
N GLY A 120 15.73 -1.88 7.82
CA GLY A 120 16.86 -2.49 7.12
C GLY A 120 16.67 -2.59 5.60
N PRO A 121 17.69 -3.10 4.88
CA PRO A 121 17.72 -3.11 3.43
C PRO A 121 16.85 -4.21 2.79
N THR A 122 16.44 -5.21 3.55
CA THR A 122 15.78 -6.41 2.99
C THR A 122 14.29 -6.50 3.30
N ARG A 123 13.68 -5.46 3.90
CA ARG A 123 12.29 -5.47 4.35
C ARG A 123 11.46 -4.47 3.56
N LEU A 124 10.36 -4.96 2.97
CA LEU A 124 9.36 -4.16 2.27
C LEU A 124 7.97 -4.53 2.79
N ASP A 125 7.05 -3.57 2.75
CA ASP A 125 5.62 -3.79 2.98
C ASP A 125 4.84 -3.23 1.79
N LEU A 126 4.01 -4.06 1.17
CA LEU A 126 3.29 -3.74 -0.06
C LEU A 126 1.84 -3.39 0.29
N PHE A 127 1.34 -2.27 -0.22
CA PHE A 127 -0.02 -1.85 0.04
C PHE A 127 -1.01 -2.60 -0.84
N PHE A 128 -2.08 -3.10 -0.23
CA PHE A 128 -3.24 -3.71 -0.89
C PHE A 128 -4.51 -2.96 -0.50
N ASP A 129 -5.48 -2.91 -1.40
CA ASP A 129 -6.75 -2.23 -1.16
C ASP A 129 -7.60 -3.00 -0.11
N SER A 130 -7.44 -4.32 0.01
CA SER A 130 -8.13 -5.15 1.00
C SER A 130 -7.21 -5.92 1.96
N HIS A 131 -7.71 -6.13 3.19
CA HIS A 131 -7.02 -6.96 4.19
C HIS A 131 -6.92 -8.43 3.78
N SER A 132 -7.92 -8.92 3.05
CA SER A 132 -7.91 -10.26 2.49
C SER A 132 -6.75 -10.45 1.51
N GLU A 133 -6.53 -9.52 0.59
CA GLU A 133 -5.44 -9.59 -0.39
C GLU A 133 -4.08 -9.50 0.31
N ALA A 134 -3.92 -8.57 1.25
CA ALA A 134 -2.71 -8.48 2.07
C ALA A 134 -2.39 -9.79 2.81
N ARG A 135 -3.42 -10.48 3.34
CA ARG A 135 -3.26 -11.79 3.98
C ARG A 135 -2.94 -12.92 3.00
N VAL A 136 -3.56 -12.90 1.82
CA VAL A 136 -3.27 -13.88 0.75
C VAL A 136 -1.84 -13.72 0.25
N TRP A 137 -1.37 -12.49 0.10
CA TRP A 137 0.03 -12.20 -0.21
C TRP A 137 0.97 -12.73 0.89
N GLY A 138 0.61 -12.51 2.15
CA GLY A 138 1.33 -13.02 3.32
C GLY A 138 2.74 -12.45 3.45
N ARG A 139 3.67 -13.26 3.96
CA ARG A 139 5.09 -12.92 4.09
C ARG A 139 5.90 -13.86 3.22
N GLN A 140 6.64 -13.30 2.27
CA GLN A 140 7.41 -14.09 1.33
C GLN A 140 8.72 -13.42 0.94
N LYS A 141 9.66 -14.22 0.43
CA LYS A 141 10.90 -13.72 -0.15
C LYS A 141 10.73 -13.62 -1.66
N VAL A 142 10.96 -12.43 -2.19
CA VAL A 142 10.81 -12.11 -3.61
C VAL A 142 12.06 -11.39 -4.11
N ASP A 143 12.44 -11.64 -5.36
CA ASP A 143 13.56 -10.96 -6.02
C ASP A 143 13.04 -9.66 -6.63
N VAL A 144 13.44 -8.55 -6.02
CA VAL A 144 12.93 -7.20 -6.33
C VAL A 144 13.93 -6.51 -7.24
N GLU A 145 13.44 -5.96 -8.34
CA GLU A 145 14.23 -5.09 -9.21
C GLU A 145 14.05 -3.64 -8.78
N ILE A 146 15.16 -2.93 -8.60
CA ILE A 146 15.16 -1.56 -8.11
C ILE A 146 15.55 -0.63 -9.25
N TYR A 147 14.72 0.39 -9.47
CA TYR A 147 14.89 1.42 -10.47
C TYR A 147 15.16 2.74 -9.75
N ARG A 148 16.38 3.26 -9.91
CA ARG A 148 16.90 4.41 -9.18
C ARG A 148 17.15 5.60 -10.11
#